data_AF-S9S2K8-F1
#
_entry.id   AF-S9S2K8-F1
#
_cell.length_a   1.000
_cell.length_b   1.000
_cell.length_c   1.000
_cell.angle_alpha   90.00
_cell.angle_beta   90.00
_cell.angle_gamma   90.00
#
_symmetry.space_group_name_H-M   'P 1'
#
loop_
_entity.id
_entity.type
_entity.pdbx_description
1 polymer ?
#
loop_
_entity_poly.entity_id
_entity_poly.type
_entity_poly.pdbx_seq_one_letter_code
_entity_poly.pdbx_strand_id
1 'polypeptide(L)'
;MTFGFDALSPAEFEDLSRDLLGRELGVRFEAFGPGPDGGVDGRHAGAGAKTILQAKHYRLSDFDALARTMGKERRSIDLLAPDRYLLSTSRPMLPANKDRLAEIIGSALRTTADIFGYEDINALLRKFPEVQKSHVKLWLSGAGVLERVLHAATHNFTTLIRDDIVQKFMVYAENPSFQAGREILEKYHVLIVSGPPGVGKTTLAEMLCYLYLGEEWELIAIRSLDDAFAHIDDTRR
;
A
#
# COMPACT_ATOMS: atom_id res chain seq x y z
N MET A 1 6.85 3.90 -13.49
CA MET A 1 5.46 3.89 -12.97
C MET A 1 5.36 4.83 -11.80
N THR A 2 4.25 5.56 -11.72
CA THR A 2 3.93 6.48 -10.62
C THR A 2 2.64 5.97 -10.00
N PHE A 3 2.62 5.80 -8.67
CA PHE A 3 1.49 5.23 -7.94
C PHE A 3 0.60 6.34 -7.39
N GLY A 4 -0.72 6.14 -7.50
CA GLY A 4 -1.70 6.88 -6.73
C GLY A 4 -1.75 6.34 -5.31
N PHE A 5 -1.99 7.20 -4.32
CA PHE A 5 -2.18 6.76 -2.92
C PHE A 5 -3.63 6.96 -2.46
N ASP A 6 -4.50 7.44 -3.34
CA ASP A 6 -5.87 7.87 -3.06
C ASP A 6 -6.77 6.74 -2.52
N ALA A 7 -6.43 5.49 -2.86
CA ALA A 7 -7.14 4.28 -2.43
C ALA A 7 -6.61 3.67 -1.12
N LEU A 8 -5.49 4.18 -0.59
CA LEU A 8 -4.94 3.70 0.68
C LEU A 8 -5.68 4.33 1.85
N SER A 9 -6.04 3.51 2.83
CA SER A 9 -6.42 4.00 4.15
C SER A 9 -5.20 4.59 4.89
N PRO A 10 -5.41 5.41 5.93
CA PRO A 10 -4.32 5.90 6.76
C PRO A 10 -3.42 4.79 7.31
N ALA A 11 -4.00 3.70 7.83
CA ALA A 11 -3.26 2.56 8.36
C ALA A 11 -2.41 1.85 7.29
N GLU A 12 -2.96 1.64 6.09
CA GLU A 12 -2.21 1.05 4.98
C GLU A 12 -1.04 1.95 4.54
N PHE A 13 -1.25 3.27 4.57
CA PHE A 13 -0.19 4.23 4.29
C PHE A 13 0.89 4.28 5.39
N GLU A 14 0.51 4.08 6.65
CA GLU A 14 1.44 3.94 7.77
C GLU A 14 2.32 2.70 7.60
N ASP A 15 1.73 1.54 7.30
CA ASP A 15 2.46 0.31 7.05
C ASP A 15 3.40 0.44 5.84
N LEU A 16 2.92 1.05 4.74
CA LEU A 16 3.74 1.34 3.57
C LEU A 16 4.94 2.23 3.92
N SER A 17 4.70 3.29 4.69
CA SER A 17 5.76 4.22 5.11
C SER A 17 6.78 3.51 5.99
N ARG A 18 6.33 2.64 6.88
CA ARG A 18 7.19 1.86 7.78
C ARG A 18 8.13 0.94 7.00
N ASP A 19 7.60 0.23 6.01
CA ASP A 19 8.38 -0.69 5.17
C ASP A 19 9.41 0.05 4.31
N LEU A 20 8.98 1.11 3.62
CA LEU A 20 9.85 1.86 2.71
C LEU A 20 10.97 2.59 3.45
N LEU A 21 10.64 3.34 4.50
CA LEU A 21 11.64 4.12 5.24
C LEU A 21 12.51 3.20 6.11
N GLY A 22 11.97 2.09 6.61
CA GLY A 22 12.75 1.07 7.29
C GLY A 22 13.85 0.49 6.39
N ARG A 23 13.49 0.12 5.15
CA ARG A 23 14.45 -0.35 4.14
C ARG A 23 15.45 0.73 3.73
N GLU A 24 14.99 1.95 3.50
CA GLU A 24 15.86 3.07 3.09
C GLU A 24 16.93 3.37 4.14
N LEU A 25 16.56 3.33 5.42
CA LEU A 25 17.44 3.65 6.53
C LEU A 25 18.20 2.44 7.08
N GLY A 26 17.89 1.23 6.59
CA GLY A 26 18.48 -0.02 7.11
C GLY A 26 18.07 -0.32 8.56
N VAL A 27 16.88 0.12 8.98
CA VAL A 27 16.36 -0.06 10.34
C VAL A 27 15.00 -0.74 10.35
N ARG A 28 14.69 -1.43 11.44
CA ARG A 28 13.33 -1.94 11.69
C ARG A 28 12.57 -0.96 12.57
N PHE A 29 11.46 -0.44 12.07
CA PHE A 29 10.49 0.28 12.89
C PHE A 29 9.52 -0.71 13.56
N GLU A 30 9.29 -0.51 14.86
CA GLU A 30 8.24 -1.19 15.62
C GLU A 30 6.87 -0.68 15.17
N ALA A 31 5.92 -1.61 14.99
CA ALA A 31 4.52 -1.30 14.78
C ALA A 31 3.80 -1.31 16.14
N PHE A 32 2.95 -0.32 16.40
CA PHE A 32 2.10 -0.29 17.58
C PHE A 32 0.68 -0.69 17.18
N GLY A 33 0.00 -1.47 18.03
CA GLY A 33 -1.40 -1.83 17.81
C GLY A 33 -2.34 -0.66 18.10
N PRO A 34 -3.61 -0.70 17.64
CA PRO A 34 -4.53 0.41 17.76
C PRO A 34 -4.76 0.81 19.24
N GLY A 35 -4.40 2.05 19.57
CA GLY A 35 -4.58 2.65 20.90
C GLY A 35 -4.65 4.17 20.81
N PRO A 36 -4.74 4.91 21.94
CA PRO A 36 -4.49 6.35 21.94
C PRO A 36 -3.00 6.59 21.63
N ASP A 37 -2.66 6.43 20.35
CA ASP A 37 -1.31 6.54 19.85
C ASP A 37 -0.94 8.01 19.94
N GLY A 38 0.09 8.31 20.74
CA GLY A 38 0.61 9.66 20.95
C GLY A 38 1.26 10.28 19.70
N GLY A 39 0.78 9.94 18.51
CA GLY A 39 1.29 10.37 17.21
C GLY A 39 2.50 9.58 16.70
N VAL A 40 2.68 8.32 17.10
CA VAL A 40 3.82 7.49 16.69
C VAL A 40 3.34 6.31 15.84
N ASP A 41 3.57 6.40 14.54
CA ASP A 41 3.16 5.36 13.59
C ASP A 41 4.30 4.33 13.37
N GLY A 42 5.53 4.69 13.74
CA GLY A 42 6.66 3.78 13.87
C GLY A 42 7.74 4.32 14.81
N ARG A 43 8.38 3.41 15.56
CA ARG A 43 9.53 3.76 16.41
C ARG A 43 10.69 2.82 16.16
N HIS A 44 11.89 3.38 16.02
CA HIS A 44 13.12 2.61 16.05
C HIS A 44 13.99 3.12 17.20
N ALA A 45 14.35 2.24 18.13
CA ALA A 45 15.32 2.52 19.18
C ALA A 45 16.50 1.57 19.01
N GLY A 46 17.60 2.06 18.45
CA GLY A 46 18.81 1.29 18.16
C GLY A 46 20.05 1.99 18.70
N ALA A 47 20.91 1.25 19.40
CA ALA A 47 22.19 1.75 19.94
C ALA A 47 22.08 3.06 20.78
N GLY A 48 20.97 3.25 21.49
CA GLY A 48 20.72 4.43 22.33
C GLY A 48 20.12 5.63 21.60
N ALA A 49 19.92 5.57 20.28
CA ALA A 49 19.25 6.61 19.51
C ALA A 49 17.80 6.21 19.18
N LYS A 50 16.87 7.14 19.39
CA LYS A 50 15.43 7.00 19.18
C LYS A 50 15.00 7.79 17.95
N THR A 51 14.65 7.05 16.90
CA THR A 51 14.05 7.59 15.68
C THR A 51 12.53 7.37 15.72
N ILE A 52 11.76 8.43 15.51
CA ILE A 52 10.31 8.40 15.44
C ILE A 52 9.88 8.64 14.00
N LEU A 53 9.02 7.78 13.48
CA LEU A 53 8.35 7.92 12.20
C LEU A 53 6.87 8.26 12.46
N GLN A 54 6.42 9.35 11.87
CA GLN A 54 5.00 9.65 11.74
C GLN A 54 4.62 9.65 10.26
N ALA A 55 3.56 8.93 9.90
CA ALA A 55 3.01 8.83 8.57
C ALA A 55 1.63 9.52 8.53
N LYS A 56 1.49 10.53 7.68
CA LYS A 56 0.27 11.32 7.55
C LYS A 56 -0.31 11.17 6.14
N HIS A 57 -1.41 10.41 6.03
CA HIS A 57 -2.10 10.23 4.77
C HIS A 57 -3.02 11.43 4.43
N TYR A 58 -2.54 12.35 3.59
CA TYR A 58 -3.23 13.60 3.22
C TYR A 58 -3.33 13.76 1.69
N ARG A 59 -3.47 12.65 0.95
CA ARG A 59 -3.48 12.67 -0.51
C ARG A 59 -4.60 13.57 -1.06
N LEU A 60 -5.81 13.40 -0.54
CA LEU A 60 -7.03 14.10 -0.96
C LEU A 60 -7.29 15.42 -0.20
N SER A 61 -6.40 15.81 0.72
CA SER A 61 -6.54 17.01 1.56
C SER A 61 -5.50 18.05 1.21
N ASP A 62 -5.80 19.34 1.38
CA ASP A 62 -4.82 20.38 1.10
C ASP A 62 -3.60 20.38 2.05
N PHE A 63 -2.58 21.13 1.68
CA PHE A 63 -1.37 21.25 2.50
C PHE A 63 -1.66 21.93 3.84
N ASP A 64 -2.57 22.91 3.89
CA ASP A 64 -2.88 23.62 5.11
C ASP A 64 -3.55 22.71 6.15
N ALA A 65 -4.33 21.71 5.73
CA ALA A 65 -4.88 20.68 6.59
C ALA A 65 -3.76 19.85 7.24
N LEU A 66 -2.77 19.42 6.46
CA LEU A 66 -1.59 18.72 6.99
C LEU A 66 -0.82 19.61 7.97
N ALA A 67 -0.54 20.86 7.60
CA ALA A 67 0.19 21.80 8.44
C ALA A 67 -0.52 22.07 9.78
N ARG A 68 -1.85 22.23 9.77
CA ARG A 68 -2.65 22.39 11.01
C ARG A 68 -2.58 21.15 11.89
N THR A 69 -2.65 19.96 11.30
CA THR A 69 -2.51 18.72 12.06
C THR A 69 -1.13 18.64 12.70
N MET A 70 -0.06 18.86 11.92
CA MET A 70 1.30 18.84 12.45
C MET A 70 1.54 19.89 13.54
N GLY A 71 0.88 21.05 13.44
CA GLY A 71 0.91 22.08 14.49
C GLY A 71 0.32 21.59 15.82
N LYS A 72 -0.72 20.74 15.78
CA LYS A 72 -1.29 20.12 16.99
C LYS A 72 -0.38 19.03 17.56
N GLU A 73 0.34 18.33 16.69
CA GLU A 73 1.26 17.24 17.06
C GLU A 73 2.56 17.77 17.68
N ARG A 74 2.94 19.03 17.43
CA ARG A 74 4.21 19.61 17.89
C ARG A 74 4.49 19.36 19.38
N ARG A 75 3.51 19.60 20.24
CA ARG A 75 3.67 19.37 21.68
C ARG A 75 3.96 17.89 21.99
N SER A 76 3.33 16.96 21.29
CA SER A 76 3.59 15.53 21.46
C SER A 76 4.99 15.17 20.97
N ILE A 77 5.41 15.70 19.83
CA ILE A 77 6.76 15.50 19.26
C ILE A 77 7.83 15.97 20.24
N ASP A 78 7.65 17.16 20.83
CA ASP A 78 8.59 17.70 21.82
C ASP A 78 8.65 16.82 23.09
N LEU A 79 7.51 16.30 23.57
CA LEU A 79 7.45 15.40 24.72
C LEU A 79 8.10 14.04 24.43
N LEU A 80 8.00 13.56 23.19
CA LEU A 80 8.67 12.33 22.76
C LEU A 80 10.19 12.50 22.81
N ALA A 81 10.73 13.70 22.62
CA ALA A 81 12.17 14.01 22.60
C ALA A 81 13.00 13.00 21.77
N PRO A 82 12.72 12.85 20.45
CA PRO A 82 13.46 11.93 19.58
C PRO A 82 14.84 12.48 19.17
N ASP A 83 15.80 11.59 18.93
CA ASP A 83 17.10 11.95 18.34
C ASP A 83 16.98 12.25 16.84
N ARG A 84 15.94 11.72 16.21
CA ARG A 84 15.57 11.99 14.82
C ARG A 84 14.07 11.78 14.65
N TYR A 85 13.40 12.75 14.06
CA TYR A 85 12.01 12.64 13.68
C TYR A 85 11.88 12.58 12.15
N LEU A 86 11.02 11.70 11.66
CA LEU A 86 10.74 11.51 10.24
C LEU A 86 9.25 11.73 10.01
N LEU A 87 8.92 12.53 8.99
CA LEU A 87 7.55 12.67 8.51
C LEU A 87 7.43 12.01 7.15
N SER A 88 6.55 11.03 7.01
CA SER A 88 6.10 10.51 5.72
C SER A 88 4.71 11.05 5.41
N THR A 89 4.46 11.48 4.18
CA THR A 89 3.13 11.94 3.77
C THR A 89 2.81 11.66 2.31
N SER A 90 1.57 11.27 2.04
CA SER A 90 1.06 11.01 0.69
C SER A 90 0.77 12.29 -0.11
N ARG A 91 0.97 13.47 0.49
CA ARG A 91 0.76 14.76 -0.14
C ARG A 91 1.98 15.16 -1.00
N PRO A 92 1.76 15.71 -2.21
CA PRO A 92 2.81 16.35 -3.00
C PRO A 92 3.53 17.46 -2.22
N MET A 93 4.86 17.48 -2.31
CA MET A 93 5.68 18.44 -1.56
C MET A 93 6.50 19.34 -2.47
N LEU A 94 6.27 20.64 -2.35
CA LEU A 94 7.16 21.68 -2.85
C LEU A 94 8.23 22.00 -1.80
N PRO A 95 9.41 22.54 -2.20
CA PRO A 95 10.44 22.96 -1.25
C PRO A 95 9.91 23.86 -0.13
N ALA A 96 9.14 24.90 -0.47
CA ALA A 96 8.53 25.80 0.51
C ALA A 96 7.56 25.10 1.48
N ASN A 97 6.88 24.03 1.04
CA ASN A 97 6.01 23.24 1.90
C ASN A 97 6.82 22.41 2.90
N LYS A 98 7.98 21.86 2.48
CA LYS A 98 8.91 21.17 3.38
C LYS A 98 9.51 22.12 4.40
N ASP A 99 9.90 23.33 3.98
CA ASP A 99 10.45 24.34 4.89
C ASP A 99 9.42 24.74 5.97
N ARG A 100 8.18 25.01 5.56
CA ARG A 100 7.08 25.33 6.50
C ARG A 100 6.78 24.17 7.46
N LEU A 101 6.82 22.92 7.00
CA LEU A 101 6.64 21.76 7.89
C LEU A 101 7.83 21.60 8.85
N ALA A 102 9.05 21.87 8.39
CA ALA A 102 10.24 21.82 9.25
C ALA A 102 10.17 22.84 10.39
N GLU A 103 9.68 24.06 10.12
CA GLU A 103 9.42 25.04 11.18
C GLU A 103 8.38 24.56 12.20
N ILE A 104 7.28 23.96 11.71
CA ILE A 104 6.20 23.43 12.55
C ILE A 104 6.71 22.28 13.44
N ILE A 105 7.48 21.35 12.88
CA ILE A 105 8.03 20.18 13.60
C ILE A 105 9.15 20.62 14.56
N GLY A 106 9.99 21.56 14.14
CA GLY A 106 11.08 22.11 14.94
C GLY A 106 12.30 21.20 15.05
N SER A 107 13.02 21.33 16.17
CA SER A 107 14.36 20.76 16.37
C SER A 107 14.43 19.23 16.41
N ALA A 108 13.28 18.55 16.48
CA ALA A 108 13.20 17.10 16.34
C ALA A 108 13.59 16.64 14.93
N LEU A 109 13.38 17.49 13.92
CA LEU A 109 13.79 17.26 12.53
C LEU A 109 15.26 17.66 12.35
N ARG A 110 16.11 16.78 11.78
CA ARG A 110 17.51 17.14 11.54
C ARG A 110 17.67 17.98 10.29
N THR A 111 16.93 17.64 9.24
CA THR A 111 16.95 18.35 7.95
C THR A 111 15.59 18.22 7.26
N THR A 112 15.31 19.07 6.27
CA THR A 112 14.11 18.93 5.43
C THR A 112 14.08 17.62 4.62
N ALA A 113 15.22 16.92 4.49
CA ALA A 113 15.28 15.59 3.89
C ALA A 113 14.67 14.49 4.78
N ASP A 114 14.40 14.77 6.05
CA ASP A 114 13.63 13.87 6.94
C ASP A 114 12.11 13.96 6.70
N ILE A 115 11.66 14.82 5.78
CA ILE A 115 10.28 14.90 5.31
C ILE A 115 10.18 14.21 3.94
N PHE A 116 9.50 13.08 3.90
CA PHE A 116 9.23 12.26 2.72
C PHE A 116 7.84 12.59 2.19
N GLY A 117 7.78 13.31 1.06
CA GLY A 117 6.53 13.62 0.37
C GLY A 117 6.13 12.54 -0.64
N TYR A 118 5.03 12.78 -1.34
CA TYR A 118 4.52 11.91 -2.41
C TYR A 118 5.60 11.47 -3.42
N GLU A 119 6.44 12.41 -3.85
CA GLU A 119 7.49 12.19 -4.83
C GLU A 119 8.60 11.28 -4.28
N ASP A 120 8.98 11.49 -3.02
CA ASP A 120 10.01 10.70 -2.33
C ASP A 120 9.52 9.25 -2.13
N ILE A 121 8.27 9.07 -1.68
CA ILE A 121 7.68 7.73 -1.50
C ILE A 121 7.59 6.99 -2.83
N ASN A 122 7.21 7.68 -3.92
CA ASN A 122 7.22 7.08 -5.25
C ASN A 122 8.63 6.73 -5.75
N ALA A 123 9.66 7.48 -5.34
CA ALA A 123 11.04 7.13 -5.63
C ALA A 123 11.49 5.89 -4.85
N LEU A 124 11.13 5.79 -3.57
CA LEU A 124 11.39 4.61 -2.75
C LEU A 124 10.68 3.37 -3.27
N LEU A 125 9.43 3.49 -3.76
CA LEU A 125 8.73 2.38 -4.40
C LEU A 125 9.48 1.86 -5.62
N ARG A 126 10.02 2.76 -6.46
CA ARG A 126 10.85 2.36 -7.61
C ARG A 126 12.16 1.68 -7.17
N LYS A 127 12.73 2.09 -6.04
CA LYS A 127 13.94 1.49 -5.46
C LYS A 127 13.69 0.11 -4.83
N PHE A 128 12.50 -0.10 -4.27
CA PHE A 128 12.10 -1.31 -3.53
C PHE A 128 10.85 -1.96 -4.14
N PRO A 129 10.94 -2.54 -5.36
CA PRO A 129 9.79 -3.14 -6.04
C PRO A 129 9.14 -4.30 -5.28
N GLU A 130 9.89 -4.98 -4.42
CA GLU A 130 9.37 -6.03 -3.55
C GLU A 130 8.35 -5.51 -2.51
N VAL A 131 8.47 -4.26 -2.07
CA VAL A 131 7.49 -3.62 -1.18
C VAL A 131 6.19 -3.34 -1.92
N GLN A 132 6.25 -3.01 -3.21
CA GLN A 132 5.02 -2.88 -4.01
C GLN A 132 4.21 -4.18 -3.96
N LYS A 133 4.88 -5.33 -4.14
CA LYS A 133 4.25 -6.65 -4.17
C LYS A 133 3.68 -7.12 -2.82
N SER A 134 4.10 -6.53 -1.71
CA SER A 134 3.57 -6.82 -0.38
C SER A 134 2.41 -5.92 0.01
N HIS A 135 2.14 -4.86 -0.76
CA HIS A 135 1.04 -3.91 -0.53
C HIS A 135 0.00 -4.05 -1.66
N VAL A 136 -0.88 -5.04 -1.53
CA VAL A 136 -1.80 -5.52 -2.58
C VAL A 136 -2.67 -4.39 -3.15
N LYS A 137 -3.23 -3.52 -2.30
CA LYS A 137 -4.00 -2.36 -2.76
C LYS A 137 -3.16 -1.33 -3.53
N LEU A 138 -1.94 -1.07 -3.09
CA LEU A 138 -1.04 -0.15 -3.78
C LEU A 138 -0.66 -0.69 -5.15
N TRP A 139 -0.36 -1.99 -5.22
CA TRP A 139 -0.01 -2.67 -6.45
C TRP A 139 -1.19 -2.68 -7.44
N LEU A 140 -2.40 -2.99 -6.96
CA LEU A 140 -3.63 -3.02 -7.78
C LEU A 140 -4.13 -1.63 -8.18
N SER A 141 -3.90 -0.60 -7.38
CA SER A 141 -4.26 0.79 -7.70
C SER A 141 -3.24 1.51 -8.59
N GLY A 142 -2.10 0.87 -8.89
CA GLY A 142 -1.19 1.35 -9.92
C GLY A 142 -1.92 1.39 -11.28
N ALA A 143 -1.98 2.57 -11.91
CA ALA A 143 -2.76 2.79 -13.13
C ALA A 143 -2.52 1.71 -14.21
N GLY A 144 -1.28 1.25 -14.38
CA GLY A 144 -0.95 0.21 -15.34
C GLY A 144 -1.45 -1.20 -14.95
N VAL A 145 -1.48 -1.55 -13.66
CA VAL A 145 -2.00 -2.84 -13.19
C VAL A 145 -3.52 -2.86 -13.31
N LEU A 146 -4.19 -1.80 -12.84
CA LEU A 146 -5.65 -1.69 -12.94
C LEU A 146 -6.09 -1.70 -14.40
N GLU A 147 -5.43 -0.94 -15.28
CA GLU A 147 -5.73 -0.93 -16.71
C GLU A 147 -5.55 -2.31 -17.35
N ARG A 148 -4.48 -3.05 -17.01
CA ARG A 148 -4.29 -4.44 -17.46
C ARG A 148 -5.38 -5.38 -16.95
N VAL A 149 -5.70 -5.30 -15.66
CA VAL A 149 -6.79 -6.08 -15.06
C VAL A 149 -8.11 -5.78 -15.77
N LEU A 150 -8.42 -4.51 -16.03
CA LEU A 150 -9.63 -4.08 -16.71
C LEU A 150 -9.68 -4.56 -18.17
N HIS A 151 -8.57 -4.49 -18.91
CA HIS A 151 -8.47 -4.99 -20.28
C HIS A 151 -8.61 -6.52 -20.36
N ALA A 152 -7.92 -7.26 -19.49
CA ALA A 152 -8.05 -8.71 -19.44
C ALA A 152 -9.44 -9.16 -18.97
N ALA A 153 -10.03 -8.39 -18.04
CA ALA A 153 -11.38 -8.65 -17.57
C ALA A 153 -12.45 -8.32 -18.62
N THR A 154 -12.26 -7.33 -19.50
CA THR A 154 -13.24 -7.02 -20.56
C THR A 154 -13.33 -8.11 -21.64
N HIS A 155 -12.28 -8.94 -21.81
CA HIS A 155 -12.32 -10.09 -22.70
C HIS A 155 -13.04 -11.31 -22.09
N ASN A 156 -13.01 -11.48 -20.77
CA ASN A 156 -13.55 -12.67 -20.09
C ASN A 156 -14.81 -12.44 -19.28
N PHE A 157 -15.03 -11.21 -18.85
CA PHE A 157 -16.16 -10.80 -18.06
C PHE A 157 -16.91 -9.67 -18.81
N THR A 158 -18.24 -9.63 -18.72
CA THR A 158 -19.14 -8.74 -19.46
C THR A 158 -18.89 -7.22 -19.29
N THR A 159 -19.50 -6.38 -20.13
CA THR A 159 -19.26 -4.91 -20.27
C THR A 159 -19.50 -4.05 -19.00
N LEU A 160 -19.93 -4.60 -17.87
CA LEU A 160 -20.37 -3.85 -16.66
C LEU A 160 -19.31 -3.76 -15.53
N ILE A 161 -18.03 -3.88 -15.85
CA ILE A 161 -17.08 -4.47 -14.90
C ILE A 161 -16.06 -3.53 -14.31
N ARG A 162 -15.82 -2.38 -14.93
CA ARG A 162 -14.84 -1.45 -14.40
C ARG A 162 -15.20 -0.93 -13.01
N ASP A 163 -16.42 -0.41 -12.88
CA ASP A 163 -16.85 0.18 -11.61
C ASP A 163 -17.04 -0.89 -10.54
N ASP A 164 -17.51 -2.09 -10.88
CA ASP A 164 -17.63 -3.21 -9.94
C ASP A 164 -16.26 -3.67 -9.42
N ILE A 165 -15.27 -3.83 -10.31
CA ILE A 165 -13.90 -4.17 -9.96
C ILE A 165 -13.30 -3.09 -9.05
N VAL A 166 -13.42 -1.81 -9.45
CA VAL A 166 -12.90 -0.69 -8.66
C VAL A 166 -13.59 -0.61 -7.29
N GLN A 167 -14.91 -0.75 -7.22
CA GLN A 167 -15.64 -0.75 -5.95
C GLN A 167 -15.20 -1.90 -5.05
N LYS A 168 -15.09 -3.13 -5.59
CA LYS A 168 -14.58 -4.30 -4.86
C LYS A 168 -13.16 -4.06 -4.34
N PHE A 169 -12.28 -3.43 -5.12
CA PHE A 169 -10.94 -3.06 -4.66
C PHE A 169 -10.95 -2.06 -3.51
N MET A 170 -11.77 -1.02 -3.61
CA MET A 170 -11.83 0.04 -2.60
C MET A 170 -12.31 -0.48 -1.25
N VAL A 171 -13.20 -1.47 -1.23
CA VAL A 171 -13.75 -2.05 0.01
C VAL A 171 -13.02 -3.31 0.49
N TYR A 172 -12.17 -3.92 -0.34
CA TYR A 172 -11.43 -5.10 0.05
C TYR A 172 -10.47 -4.76 1.20
N ALA A 173 -10.45 -5.57 2.25
CA ALA A 173 -9.42 -5.49 3.28
C ALA A 173 -8.60 -6.78 3.19
N GLU A 174 -7.28 -6.64 3.05
CA GLU A 174 -6.41 -7.81 3.01
C GLU A 174 -6.58 -8.60 4.30
N ASN A 175 -6.81 -9.90 4.16
CA ASN A 175 -6.96 -10.81 5.28
C ASN A 175 -5.94 -11.96 5.14
N PRO A 176 -5.62 -12.70 6.22
CA PRO A 176 -4.61 -13.75 6.17
C PRO A 176 -4.83 -14.81 5.09
N SER A 177 -6.07 -15.01 4.64
CA SER A 177 -6.40 -15.96 3.58
C SER A 177 -5.87 -15.54 2.20
N PHE A 178 -5.60 -14.24 1.99
CA PHE A 178 -4.99 -13.75 0.75
C PHE A 178 -3.56 -14.26 0.61
N GLN A 179 -2.72 -14.01 1.62
CA GLN A 179 -1.34 -14.48 1.61
C GLN A 179 -1.28 -16.01 1.62
N ALA A 180 -2.11 -16.68 2.43
CA ALA A 180 -2.19 -18.14 2.42
C ALA A 180 -2.59 -18.70 1.05
N GLY A 181 -3.57 -18.07 0.38
CA GLY A 181 -4.00 -18.46 -0.96
C GLY A 181 -2.90 -18.29 -1.99
N ARG A 182 -2.18 -17.16 -1.94
CA ARG A 182 -1.01 -16.90 -2.79
C ARG A 182 0.09 -17.94 -2.57
N GLU A 183 0.48 -18.20 -1.33
CA GLU A 183 1.52 -19.20 -1.00
C GLU A 183 1.16 -20.59 -1.54
N ILE A 184 -0.11 -20.99 -1.44
CA ILE A 184 -0.62 -22.25 -2.00
C ILE A 184 -0.51 -22.25 -3.53
N LEU A 185 -0.91 -21.15 -4.20
CA LEU A 185 -0.79 -21.03 -5.66
C LEU A 185 0.66 -21.05 -6.13
N GLU A 186 1.56 -20.34 -5.47
CA GLU A 186 2.99 -20.35 -5.80
C GLU A 186 3.61 -21.74 -5.63
N LYS A 187 3.20 -22.48 -4.59
CA LYS A 187 3.79 -23.78 -4.26
C LYS A 187 3.19 -24.95 -5.05
N TYR A 188 1.88 -24.94 -5.27
CA TYR A 188 1.14 -26.09 -5.79
C TYR A 188 0.42 -25.80 -7.12
N HIS A 189 0.39 -24.54 -7.58
CA HIS A 189 -0.30 -24.08 -8.78
C HIS A 189 -1.81 -24.37 -8.81
N VAL A 190 -2.39 -24.77 -7.67
CA VAL A 190 -3.81 -25.10 -7.52
C VAL A 190 -4.27 -24.64 -6.15
N LEU A 191 -5.38 -23.88 -6.11
CA LEU A 191 -6.02 -23.44 -4.89
C LEU A 191 -7.52 -23.76 -4.93
N ILE A 192 -8.02 -24.36 -3.86
CA ILE A 192 -9.45 -24.58 -3.64
C ILE A 192 -9.91 -23.71 -2.48
N VAL A 193 -10.76 -22.73 -2.75
CA VAL A 193 -11.32 -21.85 -1.73
C VAL A 193 -12.67 -22.40 -1.26
N SER A 194 -12.75 -22.85 -0.01
CA SER A 194 -13.96 -23.41 0.60
C SER A 194 -14.37 -22.65 1.88
N GLY A 195 -15.63 -22.79 2.29
CA GLY A 195 -16.16 -22.11 3.49
C GLY A 195 -17.64 -21.69 3.36
N PRO A 196 -18.25 -21.18 4.45
CA PRO A 196 -19.67 -20.82 4.50
C PRO A 196 -20.08 -19.76 3.45
N PRO A 197 -21.36 -19.72 3.04
CA PRO A 197 -21.89 -18.62 2.22
C PRO A 197 -21.63 -17.26 2.86
N GLY A 198 -21.32 -16.23 2.05
CA GLY A 198 -21.11 -14.86 2.53
C GLY A 198 -19.74 -14.54 3.13
N VAL A 199 -18.86 -15.52 3.36
CA VAL A 199 -17.52 -15.29 3.98
C VAL A 199 -16.48 -14.61 3.05
N GLY A 200 -16.87 -14.24 1.82
CA GLY A 200 -15.97 -13.55 0.88
C GLY A 200 -15.09 -14.45 0.02
N LYS A 201 -15.45 -15.73 -0.18
CA LYS A 201 -14.69 -16.67 -1.04
C LYS A 201 -14.48 -16.17 -2.47
N THR A 202 -15.56 -15.70 -3.09
CA THR A 202 -15.52 -15.17 -4.46
C THR A 202 -14.62 -13.94 -4.53
N THR A 203 -14.75 -13.03 -3.57
CA THR A 203 -13.88 -11.85 -3.47
C THR A 203 -12.42 -12.22 -3.31
N LEU A 204 -12.08 -13.20 -2.47
CA LEU A 204 -10.72 -13.69 -2.32
C LEU A 204 -10.16 -14.24 -3.65
N ALA A 205 -10.95 -15.07 -4.35
CA ALA A 205 -10.55 -15.63 -5.64
C ALA A 205 -10.36 -14.55 -6.72
N GLU A 206 -11.27 -13.58 -6.80
CA GLU A 206 -11.17 -12.42 -7.70
C GLU A 206 -9.89 -11.62 -7.41
N MET A 207 -9.61 -11.31 -6.13
CA MET A 207 -8.42 -10.55 -5.75
C MET A 207 -7.12 -11.28 -6.10
N LEU A 208 -7.07 -12.61 -5.93
CA LEU A 208 -5.94 -13.42 -6.37
C LEU A 208 -5.80 -13.41 -7.89
N CYS A 209 -6.90 -13.52 -8.64
CA CYS A 209 -6.85 -13.40 -10.11
C CYS A 209 -6.29 -12.04 -10.53
N TYR A 210 -6.71 -10.96 -9.88
CA TYR A 210 -6.19 -9.63 -10.16
C TYR A 210 -4.69 -9.51 -9.83
N LEU A 211 -4.23 -10.18 -8.77
CA LEU A 211 -2.80 -10.31 -8.46
C LEU A 211 -2.01 -10.96 -9.61
N TYR A 212 -2.53 -11.99 -10.25
CA TYR A 212 -1.80 -12.63 -11.35
C TYR A 212 -1.94 -11.86 -12.66
N LEU A 213 -3.12 -11.28 -12.94
CA LEU A 213 -3.33 -10.45 -14.13
C LEU A 213 -2.36 -9.26 -14.20
N GLY A 214 -2.09 -8.59 -13.06
CA GLY A 214 -1.12 -7.50 -13.05
C GLY A 214 0.34 -7.97 -13.19
N GLU A 215 0.63 -9.25 -12.93
CA GLU A 215 1.90 -9.95 -13.20
C GLU A 215 1.94 -10.55 -14.62
N GLU A 216 1.08 -10.07 -15.53
CA GLU A 216 1.05 -10.46 -16.95
C GLU A 216 0.54 -11.88 -17.23
N TRP A 217 -0.16 -12.48 -16.27
CA TRP A 217 -0.88 -13.74 -16.50
C TRP A 217 -2.15 -13.50 -17.32
N GLU A 218 -2.56 -14.54 -18.04
CA GLU A 218 -3.86 -14.61 -18.72
C GLU A 218 -4.88 -15.26 -17.79
N LEU A 219 -6.05 -14.62 -17.65
CA LEU A 219 -7.19 -15.22 -16.94
C LEU A 219 -8.05 -15.98 -17.95
N ILE A 220 -8.41 -17.22 -17.61
CA ILE A 220 -9.36 -18.03 -18.40
C ILE A 220 -10.47 -18.47 -17.45
N ALA A 221 -11.67 -17.91 -17.62
CA ALA A 221 -12.82 -18.21 -16.78
C ALA A 221 -13.56 -19.45 -17.30
N ILE A 222 -13.34 -20.60 -16.67
CA ILE A 222 -13.98 -21.85 -17.03
C ILE A 222 -15.22 -22.11 -16.15
N ARG A 223 -16.32 -22.57 -16.75
CA ARG A 223 -17.55 -22.98 -16.02
C ARG A 223 -17.74 -24.49 -16.00
N SER A 224 -17.01 -25.18 -16.86
CA SER A 224 -16.97 -26.63 -16.97
C SER A 224 -15.58 -27.08 -17.41
N LEU A 225 -15.28 -28.37 -17.25
CA LEU A 225 -14.04 -28.95 -17.78
C LEU A 225 -14.00 -28.91 -19.30
N ASP A 226 -15.16 -29.03 -19.96
CA ASP A 226 -15.27 -28.98 -21.42
C ASP A 226 -14.88 -27.60 -21.97
N ASP A 227 -15.27 -26.51 -21.28
CA ASP A 227 -14.82 -25.16 -21.61
C ASP A 227 -13.31 -25.02 -21.48
N ALA A 228 -12.72 -25.66 -20.47
CA ALA A 228 -11.28 -25.59 -20.23
C ALA A 228 -10.48 -26.19 -21.40
N PHE A 229 -10.89 -27.36 -21.90
CA PHE A 229 -10.22 -28.01 -23.04
C PHE A 229 -10.28 -27.20 -24.33
N ALA A 230 -11.30 -26.37 -24.53
CA ALA A 230 -11.41 -25.50 -25.70
C ALA A 230 -10.44 -24.30 -25.68
N HIS A 231 -9.92 -23.96 -24.51
CA HIS A 231 -9.03 -22.79 -24.30
C HIS A 231 -7.56 -23.16 -24.06
N ILE A 232 -7.22 -24.45 -23.99
CA ILE A 232 -5.82 -24.90 -23.89
C ILE A 232 -5.13 -24.71 -25.24
N ASP A 233 -4.14 -23.82 -25.27
CA ASP A 233 -3.19 -23.68 -26.38
C ASP A 233 -1.84 -24.30 -25.98
N ASP A 234 -1.66 -25.58 -26.34
CA ASP A 234 -0.44 -26.36 -26.04
C ASP A 234 0.84 -25.77 -26.70
N THR A 235 0.72 -24.74 -27.53
CA THR A 235 1.87 -24.06 -28.16
C THR A 235 2.50 -22.99 -27.28
N ARG A 236 1.82 -22.54 -26.22
CA ARG A 236 2.35 -21.57 -25.24
C ARG A 236 2.84 -22.34 -24.00
N ARG A 237 4.16 -22.42 -23.84
CA ARG A 237 4.83 -23.01 -22.68
C ARG A 237 5.30 -21.94 -21.70
#